data_AF-A0A451AME7-F1
#
_entry.id   AF-A0A451AME7-F1
#
_cell.length_a   1.000
_cell.length_b   1.000
_cell.length_c   1.000
_cell.angle_alpha   90.00
_cell.angle_beta   90.00
_cell.angle_gamma   90.00
#
_symmetry.space_group_name_H-M   'P 1'
#
loop_
_entity.id
_entity.type
_entity.pdbx_description
1 polymer ?
#
loop_
_entity_poly.entity_id
_entity_poly.type
_entity_poly.pdbx_seq_one_letter_code
_entity_poly.pdbx_strand_id
1 'polypeptide(L)' 'RGRARTPRTVIKPKGYKAEAPNQVWIWDITYLASAVRGSFYYLYMVEDIYSRKIVCWEVHEQENAEHASRLIRKG' A
#
# COMPACT_ATOMS: atom_id res chain seq x y z
N ARG A 1 16.69 -25.63 -33.09
CA ARG A 1 16.90 -25.19 -31.68
C ARG A 1 17.45 -23.77 -31.71
N GLY A 2 16.65 -22.75 -31.38
CA GLY A 2 17.07 -21.35 -31.42
C GLY A 2 17.96 -20.98 -30.24
N ARG A 3 19.01 -20.18 -30.46
CA ARG A 3 19.92 -19.71 -29.40
C ARG A 3 19.17 -18.77 -28.45
N ALA A 4 19.31 -18.98 -27.14
CA ALA A 4 18.81 -18.06 -26.13
C ALA A 4 19.54 -16.70 -26.25
N ARG A 5 18.80 -15.58 -26.08
CA ARG A 5 19.42 -14.24 -26.08
C ARG A 5 20.37 -14.11 -24.89
N THR A 6 21.51 -13.48 -25.13
CA THR A 6 22.47 -13.11 -24.09
C THR A 6 21.78 -12.27 -23.01
N PRO A 7 22.00 -12.54 -21.71
CA PRO A 7 21.43 -11.76 -20.62
C PRO A 7 21.77 -10.27 -20.79
N ARG A 8 20.75 -9.42 -20.72
CA ARG A 8 20.92 -7.97 -20.76
C ARG A 8 21.25 -7.47 -19.36
N THR A 9 22.31 -6.67 -19.24
CA THR A 9 22.57 -5.91 -18.02
C THR A 9 21.48 -4.85 -17.84
N VAL A 10 20.69 -4.98 -16.78
CA VAL A 10 19.65 -4.00 -16.41
C VAL A 10 20.19 -3.17 -15.26
N ILE A 11 20.22 -1.84 -15.42
CA ILE A 11 20.59 -0.92 -14.34
C ILE A 11 19.53 -1.03 -13.24
N LYS A 12 19.96 -1.28 -12.01
CA LYS A 12 19.05 -1.31 -10.87
C LYS A 12 18.52 0.11 -10.59
N PRO A 13 17.22 0.28 -10.33
CA PRO A 13 16.69 1.56 -9.86
C PRO A 13 17.41 2.02 -8.59
N LYS A 14 17.52 3.33 -8.41
CA LYS A 14 18.01 3.90 -7.16
C LYS A 14 17.02 3.54 -6.04
N GLY A 15 17.51 2.90 -4.99
CA GLY A 15 16.73 2.64 -3.77
C GLY A 15 16.58 3.91 -2.94
N TYR A 16 15.41 4.08 -2.34
CA TYR A 16 15.12 5.14 -1.37
C TYR A 16 14.85 4.49 -0.01
N LYS A 17 15.26 5.15 1.07
CA LYS A 17 15.10 4.69 2.45
C LYS A 17 14.65 5.88 3.30
N ALA A 18 13.70 5.66 4.20
CA ALA A 18 13.37 6.64 5.24
C ALA A 18 14.41 6.55 6.37
N GLU A 19 14.89 7.69 6.84
CA GLU A 19 15.89 7.79 7.92
C GLU A 19 15.27 8.19 9.26
N ALA A 20 14.03 8.69 9.25
CA ALA A 20 13.28 9.08 10.44
C ALA A 20 11.76 8.87 10.25
N PRO A 21 10.96 8.86 11.34
CA PRO A 21 9.50 8.81 11.26
C PRO A 21 8.93 10.00 10.47
N ASN A 22 7.78 9.78 9.82
CA ASN A 22 7.01 10.77 9.05
C ASN A 22 7.73 11.36 7.83
N GLN A 23 8.69 10.63 7.24
CA GLN A 23 9.32 11.02 5.98
C GLN A 23 8.68 10.38 4.76
N VAL A 24 8.27 9.12 4.89
CA VAL A 24 7.67 8.34 3.80
C VAL A 24 6.57 7.46 4.38
N TRP A 25 5.38 7.58 3.81
CA TRP A 25 4.25 6.73 4.13
C TRP A 25 4.00 5.73 3.01
N ILE A 26 3.57 4.54 3.41
CA ILE A 26 3.00 3.54 2.52
C ILE A 26 1.51 3.42 2.83
N TRP A 27 0.73 2.93 1.88
CA TRP A 27 -0.69 2.69 2.06
C TRP A 27 -1.07 1.35 1.44
N ASP A 28 -2.09 0.72 1.99
CA ASP A 28 -2.64 -0.54 1.51
C ASP A 28 -4.16 -0.58 1.74
N ILE A 29 -4.86 -1.40 0.95
CA ILE A 29 -6.29 -1.70 1.14
C ILE A 29 -6.44 -3.20 1.29
N THR A 30 -7.06 -3.61 2.40
CA THR A 30 -7.26 -5.04 2.69
C THR A 30 -8.71 -5.35 3.09
N TYR A 31 -9.08 -6.62 2.95
CA TYR A 31 -10.41 -7.13 3.24
C TYR A 31 -10.50 -7.57 4.70
N LEU A 32 -11.48 -7.03 5.43
CA LEU A 32 -11.86 -7.50 6.75
C LEU A 32 -13.08 -8.42 6.65
N ALA A 33 -13.05 -9.51 7.41
CA ALA A 33 -14.20 -10.40 7.54
C ALA A 33 -15.40 -9.64 8.13
N SER A 34 -16.58 -9.87 7.57
CA SER A 34 -17.85 -9.43 8.16
C SER A 34 -18.60 -10.60 8.80
N ALA A 35 -19.66 -10.29 9.54
CA ALA A 35 -20.56 -11.30 10.10
C ALA A 35 -21.40 -12.02 9.01
N VAL A 36 -21.51 -11.44 7.81
CA VAL A 36 -22.30 -11.97 6.71
C VAL A 36 -21.37 -12.66 5.71
N ARG A 37 -21.64 -13.94 5.45
CA ARG A 37 -20.83 -14.72 4.51
C ARG A 37 -20.93 -14.12 3.11
N GLY A 38 -19.78 -13.85 2.49
CA GLY A 38 -19.69 -13.24 1.16
C GLY A 38 -19.68 -11.71 1.18
N SER A 39 -19.74 -11.09 2.36
CA SER A 39 -19.58 -9.65 2.54
C SER A 39 -18.27 -9.36 3.26
N PHE A 40 -17.60 -8.29 2.86
CA PHE A 40 -16.33 -7.83 3.44
C PHE A 40 -16.41 -6.34 3.71
N TYR A 41 -15.66 -5.89 4.71
CA TYR A 41 -15.33 -4.48 4.84
C TYR A 41 -13.94 -4.23 4.23
N TYR A 42 -13.72 -3.02 3.77
CA TYR A 42 -12.48 -2.59 3.15
C TYR A 42 -11.76 -1.65 4.12
N LEU A 43 -10.63 -2.11 4.65
CA LEU A 43 -9.75 -1.30 5.49
C LEU A 43 -8.75 -0.57 4.60
N TYR A 44 -8.84 0.75 4.61
CA TYR A 44 -7.87 1.65 4.02
C TYR A 44 -6.90 2.07 5.12
N MET A 45 -5.61 1.84 4.93
CA MET A 45 -4.60 2.09 5.96
C MET A 45 -3.40 2.82 5.38
N VAL A 46 -2.87 3.78 6.14
CA VAL A 46 -1.61 4.47 5.88
C VAL A 46 -0.65 4.17 7.02
N GLU A 47 0.54 3.71 6.70
CA GLU A 47 1.59 3.32 7.63
C GLU A 47 2.87 4.14 7.39
N ASP A 48 3.51 4.57 8.46
CA ASP A 48 4.85 5.14 8.39
C ASP A 48 5.91 4.05 8.22
N ILE A 49 6.70 4.12 7.14
CA ILE A 49 7.61 3.03 6.78
C ILE A 49 8.76 2.87 7.77
N TYR A 50 9.16 3.94 8.46
CA TYR A 50 10.26 3.92 9.43
C TYR A 50 9.83 3.34 10.77
N SER A 51 8.76 3.87 11.36
CA SER A 51 8.29 3.51 12.70
C SER A 51 7.36 2.31 12.74
N ARG A 52 6.83 1.89 11.58
CA ARG A 52 5.80 0.83 11.44
C ARG A 52 4.50 1.15 12.16
N LYS A 53 4.22 2.43 12.42
CA LYS A 53 2.99 2.89 13.06
C LYS A 53 1.94 3.21 12.01
N ILE A 54 0.69 2.83 12.29
CA ILE A 54 -0.47 3.28 11.52
C ILE A 54 -0.69 4.76 11.83
N VAL A 55 -0.61 5.60 10.80
CA VAL A 55 -0.81 7.05 10.93
C VAL A 55 -2.25 7.46 10.66
N CYS A 56 -2.94 6.74 9.76
CA CYS A 56 -4.34 6.99 9.43
C CYS A 56 -5.01 5.70 8.96
N TRP A 57 -6.31 5.53 9.24
CA TRP A 57 -7.09 4.40 8.75
C TRP A 57 -8.58 4.71 8.69
N GLU A 58 -9.28 4.08 7.77
CA GLU A 58 -10.74 4.12 7.65
C GLU A 58 -11.27 2.76 7.16
N VAL A 59 -12.50 2.42 7.53
CA VAL A 59 -13.18 1.20 7.10
C VAL A 59 -14.45 1.57 6.34
N HIS A 60 -14.63 0.98 5.16
CA HIS A 60 -15.78 1.22 4.29
C HIS A 60 -16.43 -0.10 3.87
N GLU A 61 -17.72 -0.06 3.52
CA GLU A 61 -18.46 -1.23 3.03
C GLU A 61 -18.21 -1.52 1.54
N GLN A 62 -17.64 -0.55 0.82
CA GLN A 62 -17.41 -0.62 -0.62
C GLN A 62 -15.99 -0.14 -0.95
N GLU A 63 -15.38 -0.77 -1.96
CA GLU A 63 -14.10 -0.31 -2.49
C GLU A 63 -14.32 0.91 -3.39
N ASN A 64 -13.72 2.05 -3.03
CA ASN A 64 -13.72 3.26 -3.82
C ASN A 64 -12.38 4.01 -3.70
N ALA A 65 -11.80 4.42 -4.83
CA ALA A 65 -10.56 5.21 -4.87
C ALA A 65 -10.70 6.58 -4.17
N GLU A 66 -11.91 7.14 -4.13
CA GLU A 66 -12.23 8.38 -3.42
C GLU A 66 -11.94 8.27 -1.92
N HIS A 67 -12.18 7.10 -1.31
CA HIS A 67 -11.87 6.86 0.11
C HIS A 67 -10.37 6.95 0.37
N ALA A 68 -9.53 6.34 -0.47
CA ALA A 68 -8.07 6.44 -0.36
C ALA A 68 -7.58 7.87 -0.52
N SER A 69 -8.07 8.59 -1.53
CA SER A 69 -7.70 10.00 -1.78
C SER A 69 -8.01 10.91 -0.59
N ARG A 70 -9.20 10.74 0.01
CA ARG A 70 -9.61 11.52 1.19
C ARG A 70 -8.80 11.15 2.42
N LEU A 71 -8.55 9.87 2.65
CA LEU A 71 -7.74 9.40 3.78
C LEU A 71 -6.34 10.00 3.75
N ILE A 72 -5.66 9.91 2.61
CA ILE A 72 -4.29 10.44 2.44
C ILE A 72 -4.23 11.95 2.65
N ARG A 73 -5.27 12.70 2.28
CA ARG A 73 -5.35 14.16 2.49
C ARG A 73 -5.63 14.57 3.94
N LYS A 74 -6.16 13.67 4.77
CA LYS A 74 -6.43 13.91 6.20
C LYS A 74 -5.20 13.69 7.09
N GLY A 75 -4.29 12.82 6.64
CA GLY A 75 -3.06 12.45 7.35
C GLY A 75 -1.99 13.53 7.30
#